data_AF-A0A382XD14-F1
#
_entry.id   AF-A0A382XD14-F1
#
_cell.length_a   1.000
_cell.length_b   1.000
_cell.length_c   1.000
_cell.angle_alpha   90.00
_cell.angle_beta   90.00
_cell.angle_gamma   90.00
#
_symmetry.space_group_name_H-M   'P 1'
#
loop_
_entity.id
_entity.type
_entity.pdbx_description
1 polymer ?
#
loop_
_entity_poly.entity_id
_entity_poly.type
_entity_poly.pdbx_seq_one_letter_code
_entity_poly.pdbx_strand_id
1 'polypeptide(L)'
;MYRADPRSPATATGLAIAALTAVLLSLVDLAVGVAVLVGVAVALVVVGPVARRASGLVRAWIGGRRVTTEEFPRLHNTVDGLCLIHGIDPPDLYVLDVPTGNAAVLGDRHRAVLIVTTGAVE
;
A
#
# COMPACT_ATOMS: atom_id res chain seq x y z
N MET A 1 -0.99 -13.84 7.00
CA MET A 1 -2.03 -13.41 7.97
C MET A 1 -1.96 -11.91 8.17
N TYR A 2 -3.02 -11.15 7.83
CA TYR A 2 -3.12 -9.72 8.15
C TYR A 2 -3.09 -9.54 9.67
N ARG A 3 -1.96 -9.12 10.24
CA ARG A 3 -1.93 -8.64 11.64
C ARG A 3 -2.71 -7.34 11.63
N ALA A 4 -3.90 -7.36 12.22
CA ALA A 4 -4.64 -6.16 12.52
C ALA A 4 -3.81 -5.38 13.55
N ASP A 5 -3.05 -4.39 13.08
CA ASP A 5 -2.40 -3.44 13.96
C ASP A 5 -3.47 -2.42 14.37
N PRO A 6 -3.83 -2.32 15.66
CA PRO A 6 -4.85 -1.39 16.14
C PRO A 6 -4.52 0.07 15.82
N ARG A 7 -3.25 0.39 15.55
CA ARG A 7 -2.79 1.73 15.16
C ARG A 7 -2.77 1.95 13.64
N SER A 8 -3.17 0.96 12.84
CA SER A 8 -3.18 1.15 11.40
C SER A 8 -4.29 2.14 10.98
N PRO A 9 -4.05 3.00 9.99
CA PRO A 9 -5.09 3.88 9.46
C PRO A 9 -6.28 3.06 8.92
N ALA A 10 -6.02 1.88 8.37
CA ALA A 10 -7.05 0.97 7.87
C ALA A 10 -8.01 0.50 8.99
N THR A 11 -7.51 0.16 10.18
CA THR A 11 -8.37 -0.25 11.30
C THR A 11 -9.20 0.92 11.82
N ALA A 12 -8.63 2.12 11.89
CA ALA A 12 -9.36 3.33 12.28
C ALA A 12 -10.50 3.65 11.28
N THR A 13 -10.22 3.61 9.98
CA THR A 13 -11.25 3.80 8.94
C THR A 13 -12.33 2.72 8.99
N GLY A 14 -11.93 1.46 9.21
CA GLY A 14 -12.88 0.34 9.33
C GLY A 14 -13.82 0.50 10.52
N LEU A 15 -13.30 0.90 11.69
CA LEU A 15 -14.11 1.17 12.87
C LEU A 15 -15.08 2.34 12.64
N ALA A 16 -14.64 3.42 11.98
CA ALA A 16 -15.50 4.55 11.66
C ALA A 16 -16.65 4.14 10.72
N ILE A 17 -16.38 3.35 9.68
CA ILE A 17 -17.41 2.83 8.76
C ILE A 17 -18.38 1.91 9.50
N ALA A 18 -17.87 0.99 10.33
CA ALA A 18 -18.69 0.06 11.08
C ALA A 18 -19.63 0.80 12.05
N ALA A 19 -19.11 1.78 12.79
CA ALA A 19 -19.88 2.58 13.73
C ALA A 19 -20.95 3.41 13.00
N LEU A 20 -20.58 4.12 11.93
CA LEU A 20 -21.53 4.91 11.13
C LEU A 20 -22.66 4.05 10.58
N THR A 21 -22.33 2.90 9.99
CA THR A 21 -23.32 1.99 9.41
C THR A 21 -24.24 1.42 10.49
N ALA A 22 -23.70 1.01 11.64
CA ALA A 22 -24.50 0.49 12.74
C ALA A 22 -25.45 1.54 13.33
N VAL A 23 -24.99 2.79 13.48
CA VAL A 23 -25.83 3.91 13.93
C VAL A 23 -26.96 4.16 12.93
N LEU A 24 -26.65 4.28 11.64
CA LEU A 24 -27.66 4.52 10.60
C LEU A 24 -28.71 3.42 10.55
N LEU A 25 -28.32 2.14 10.65
CA LEU A 25 -29.27 1.03 10.66
C LEU A 25 -30.13 0.98 11.92
N SER A 26 -29.57 1.37 13.07
CA SER A 26 -30.32 1.43 14.33
C SER A 26 -31.37 2.54 14.33
N LEU A 27 -31.18 3.60 13.53
CA LEU A 27 -32.18 4.67 13.35
C LEU A 27 -33.41 4.23 12.53
N VAL A 28 -33.33 3.09 11.83
CA VAL A 28 -34.44 2.50 11.04
C VAL A 28 -35.08 1.33 11.79
N ASP A 29 -35.03 1.36 13.13
CA ASP A 29 -35.56 0.35 14.05
C ASP A 29 -35.01 -1.09 13.82
N LEU A 30 -33.85 -1.22 13.19
CA LEU A 30 -33.17 -2.51 13.12
C LEU A 30 -32.58 -2.85 14.49
N ALA A 31 -32.76 -4.10 14.92
CA ALA A 31 -32.17 -4.59 16.16
C ALA A 31 -30.67 -4.27 16.22
N VAL A 32 -30.22 -3.63 17.32
CA VAL A 32 -28.85 -3.12 17.49
C VAL A 32 -27.80 -4.21 17.23
N GLY A 33 -28.06 -5.44 17.68
CA GLY A 33 -27.16 -6.57 17.42
C GLY A 33 -26.97 -6.89 15.93
N VAL A 34 -28.05 -6.80 15.14
CA VAL A 34 -28.02 -7.00 13.68
C VAL A 34 -27.33 -5.80 13.01
N ALA A 35 -27.63 -4.58 13.44
CA ALA A 35 -27.01 -3.36 12.92
C ALA A 35 -25.48 -3.36 13.09
N VAL A 36 -24.99 -3.76 14.26
CA VAL A 36 -23.54 -3.89 14.52
C VAL A 36 -22.91 -4.97 13.65
N LEU A 37 -23.55 -6.14 13.52
CA LEU A 37 -23.02 -7.23 12.70
C LEU A 37 -22.92 -6.84 11.22
N VAL A 38 -23.95 -6.15 10.69
CA VAL A 38 -23.94 -5.61 9.33
C VAL A 38 -22.87 -4.53 9.18
N GLY A 39 -22.73 -3.61 10.15
CA GLY A 39 -21.70 -2.57 10.12
C GLY A 39 -20.27 -3.16 10.07
N VAL A 40 -19.99 -4.18 10.88
CA VAL A 40 -18.70 -4.90 10.84
C VAL A 40 -18.50 -5.61 9.50
N ALA A 41 -19.53 -6.28 8.97
CA ALA A 41 -19.46 -6.94 7.67
C ALA A 41 -19.14 -5.93 6.55
N VAL A 42 -19.83 -4.79 6.51
CA VAL A 42 -19.60 -3.71 5.55
C VAL A 42 -18.17 -3.17 5.67
N ALA A 43 -17.70 -2.91 6.89
CA ALA A 43 -16.33 -2.43 7.11
C ALA A 43 -15.27 -3.42 6.60
N LEU A 44 -15.44 -4.72 6.85
CA LEU A 44 -14.53 -5.76 6.36
C LEU A 44 -14.52 -5.85 4.82
N VAL A 45 -15.70 -5.75 4.19
CA VAL A 45 -15.85 -5.82 2.74
C VAL A 45 -15.27 -4.58 2.05
N VAL A 46 -15.37 -3.39 2.66
CA VAL A 46 -14.85 -2.15 2.07
C VAL A 46 -13.35 -2.00 2.33
N VAL A 47 -12.92 -2.10 3.59
CA VAL A 47 -11.54 -1.79 3.98
C VAL A 47 -10.58 -2.92 3.60
N GLY A 48 -11.00 -4.18 3.73
CA GLY A 48 -10.13 -5.33 3.47
C GLY A 48 -9.52 -5.33 2.07
N PRO A 49 -10.32 -5.21 1.00
CA PRO A 49 -9.83 -5.16 -0.37
C PRO A 49 -9.02 -3.90 -0.69
N VAL A 50 -9.42 -2.74 -0.17
CA VAL A 50 -8.71 -1.46 -0.39
C VAL A 50 -7.33 -1.50 0.26
N ALA A 51 -7.24 -1.93 1.52
CA ALA A 51 -5.98 -2.02 2.24
C ALA A 51 -4.98 -2.99 1.57
N ARG A 52 -5.48 -4.05 0.92
CA ARG A 52 -4.64 -5.00 0.17
C ARG A 52 -4.17 -4.46 -1.17
N ARG A 53 -4.92 -3.56 -1.81
CA ARG A 53 -4.61 -3.02 -3.14
C ARG A 53 -3.96 -1.64 -3.12
N ALA A 54 -3.86 -1.02 -1.95
CA ALA A 54 -3.33 0.33 -1.78
C ALA A 54 -1.96 0.52 -2.44
N SER A 55 -1.00 -0.37 -2.17
CA SER A 55 0.36 -0.26 -2.74
C SER A 55 0.36 -0.35 -4.27
N GLY A 56 -0.48 -1.21 -4.85
CA GLY A 56 -0.64 -1.34 -6.30
C GLY A 56 -1.31 -0.11 -6.93
N LEU A 57 -2.31 0.47 -6.27
CA LEU A 57 -2.99 1.69 -6.72
C LEU A 57 -2.06 2.90 -6.66
N VAL A 58 -1.34 3.08 -5.55
CA VAL A 58 -0.37 4.17 -5.40
C VAL A 58 0.73 4.05 -6.45
N ARG A 59 1.25 2.85 -6.71
CA ARG A 59 2.19 2.63 -7.81
C ARG A 59 1.60 3.03 -9.16
N ALA A 60 0.37 2.63 -9.45
CA ALA A 60 -0.31 2.98 -10.71
C ALA A 60 -0.52 4.49 -10.86
N TRP A 61 -0.75 5.21 -9.75
CA TRP A 61 -0.92 6.66 -9.74
C TRP A 61 0.40 7.42 -9.89
N ILE A 62 1.45 6.97 -9.19
CA ILE A 62 2.80 7.55 -9.34
C ILE A 62 3.33 7.29 -10.76
N GLY A 63 3.03 6.12 -11.32
CA GLY A 63 3.49 5.72 -12.63
C GLY A 63 4.96 5.27 -12.61
N GLY A 64 5.69 5.64 -13.66
CA GLY A 64 7.07 5.22 -13.87
C GLY A 64 7.17 3.94 -14.70
N ARG A 65 8.30 3.80 -15.40
CA ARG A 65 8.60 2.65 -16.24
C ARG A 65 9.46 1.68 -15.43
N ARG A 66 9.12 0.38 -15.49
CA ARG A 66 9.95 -0.65 -14.86
C ARG A 66 11.28 -0.71 -15.58
N VAL A 67 12.35 -0.73 -14.82
CA VAL A 67 13.71 -0.67 -15.35
C VAL A 67 14.36 -2.04 -15.33
N THR A 68 15.01 -2.39 -16.44
CA THR A 68 15.82 -3.60 -16.56
C THR A 68 17.27 -3.32 -16.16
N THR A 69 18.01 -4.38 -15.84
CA THR A 69 19.44 -4.31 -15.49
C THR A 69 20.31 -3.77 -16.64
N GLU A 70 19.85 -3.92 -17.89
CA GLU A 70 20.54 -3.44 -19.08
C GLU A 70 20.49 -1.91 -19.21
N GLU A 71 19.37 -1.29 -18.83
CA GLU A 71 19.17 0.16 -18.95
C GLU A 71 19.86 0.92 -17.81
N PHE A 72 19.79 0.43 -16.57
CA PHE A 72 20.40 1.09 -15.40
C PHE A 72 21.21 0.10 -14.55
N PRO A 73 22.36 -0.39 -15.05
CA PRO A 73 23.16 -1.40 -14.35
C PRO A 73 23.71 -0.90 -13.00
N ARG A 74 24.09 0.39 -12.92
CA ARG A 74 24.63 0.98 -11.69
C ARG A 74 23.58 1.04 -10.57
N LEU A 75 22.33 1.34 -10.91
CA LEU A 75 21.23 1.37 -9.96
C LEU A 75 20.96 -0.03 -9.41
N HIS A 76 20.80 -1.02 -10.30
CA HIS A 76 20.58 -2.42 -9.91
C HIS A 76 21.72 -2.94 -9.03
N ASN A 77 22.98 -2.76 -9.42
CA ASN A 77 24.13 -3.22 -8.63
C ASN A 77 24.19 -2.59 -7.24
N THR A 78 23.82 -1.31 -7.12
CA THR A 78 23.82 -0.59 -5.84
C THR A 78 22.72 -1.12 -4.93
N VAL A 79 21.50 -1.24 -5.45
CA VAL A 79 20.36 -1.76 -4.70
C VAL A 79 20.59 -3.22 -4.30
N ASP A 80 21.06 -4.06 -5.22
CA ASP A 80 21.36 -5.47 -4.95
C ASP A 80 22.47 -5.61 -3.89
N GLY A 81 23.53 -4.81 -3.97
CA GLY A 81 24.59 -4.80 -2.96
C GLY A 81 24.07 -4.43 -1.57
N LEU A 82 23.21 -3.40 -1.48
CA LEU A 82 22.56 -3.01 -0.22
C LEU A 82 21.64 -4.12 0.31
N CYS A 83 20.80 -4.69 -0.57
CA CYS A 83 19.86 -5.75 -0.19
C CYS A 83 20.60 -7.00 0.29
N LEU A 84 21.71 -7.36 -0.36
CA LEU A 84 22.57 -8.49 -0.01
C LEU A 84 23.22 -8.30 1.37
N ILE A 85 23.72 -7.10 1.68
CA ILE A 85 24.30 -6.80 3.01
C ILE A 85 23.24 -6.86 4.11
N HIS A 86 22.02 -6.43 3.82
CA HIS A 86 20.92 -6.42 4.79
C HIS A 86 20.11 -7.71 4.85
N GLY A 87 20.39 -8.69 3.98
CA GLY A 87 19.69 -9.97 3.94
C GLY A 87 18.21 -9.83 3.57
N ILE A 88 17.87 -8.88 2.70
CA ILE A 88 16.51 -8.63 2.22
C ILE A 88 16.41 -8.91 0.71
N ASP A 89 15.21 -9.27 0.25
CA ASP A 89 14.96 -9.46 -1.17
C ASP A 89 15.00 -8.11 -1.92
N PRO A 90 15.61 -8.06 -3.12
CA PRO A 90 15.68 -6.84 -3.91
C PRO A 90 14.29 -6.39 -4.38
N PRO A 91 13.97 -5.08 -4.29
CA PRO A 91 12.68 -4.55 -4.72
C PRO A 91 12.57 -4.45 -6.24
N ASP A 92 11.34 -4.37 -6.75
CA ASP A 92 11.10 -4.00 -8.15
C ASP A 92 11.50 -2.53 -8.39
N LEU A 93 12.36 -2.27 -9.38
CA LEU A 93 12.85 -0.92 -9.68
C LEU A 93 12.07 -0.24 -10.81
N TYR A 94 11.71 1.03 -10.58
CA TYR A 94 11.02 1.88 -11.54
C TYR A 94 11.72 3.24 -11.64
N VAL A 95 11.71 3.80 -12.86
CA VAL A 95 12.21 5.15 -13.11
C VAL A 95 11.11 6.06 -13.62
N LEU A 96 11.09 7.27 -13.08
CA LEU A 96 10.24 8.39 -13.50
C LEU A 96 11.08 9.45 -14.21
N ASP A 97 10.65 9.86 -15.40
CA ASP A 97 11.35 10.87 -16.20
C ASP A 97 11.08 12.27 -15.65
N VAL A 98 11.78 12.62 -14.57
CA VAL A 98 11.69 13.91 -13.87
C VAL A 98 13.10 14.36 -13.51
N PRO A 99 13.52 15.58 -13.89
CA PRO A 99 14.90 16.04 -13.72
C PRO A 99 15.28 16.39 -12.27
N THR A 100 14.33 16.32 -11.33
CA THR A 100 14.59 16.56 -9.90
C THR A 100 15.02 15.26 -9.23
N GLY A 101 15.98 15.31 -8.31
CA GLY A 101 16.42 14.13 -7.56
C GLY A 101 15.42 13.74 -6.48
N ASN A 102 14.74 12.59 -6.65
CA ASN A 102 13.79 12.06 -5.68
C ASN A 102 13.71 10.52 -5.75
N ALA A 103 13.27 9.90 -4.66
CA ALA A 103 12.99 8.47 -4.59
C ALA A 103 11.81 8.20 -3.64
N ALA A 104 11.02 7.19 -3.96
CA ALA A 104 9.90 6.73 -3.16
C ALA A 104 9.90 5.20 -3.05
N VAL A 105 9.56 4.68 -1.87
CA VAL A 105 9.46 3.24 -1.63
C VAL A 105 8.01 2.89 -1.28
N LEU A 106 7.50 1.86 -1.95
CA LEU A 106 6.19 1.28 -1.68
C LEU A 106 6.40 -0.18 -1.28
N GLY A 107 5.78 -0.59 -0.18
CA GLY A 107 5.83 -1.97 0.30
C GLY A 107 4.43 -2.52 0.51
N ASP A 108 4.24 -3.79 0.16
CA ASP A 108 3.22 -4.64 0.76
C ASP A 108 3.88 -5.87 1.39
N ARG A 109 3.08 -6.87 1.78
CA ARG A 109 3.57 -8.09 2.46
C ARG A 109 4.43 -8.99 1.57
N HIS A 110 4.36 -8.81 0.26
CA HIS A 110 4.91 -9.72 -0.73
C HIS A 110 5.86 -9.02 -1.71
N ARG A 111 5.72 -7.71 -1.90
CA ARG A 111 6.57 -6.93 -2.80
C ARG A 111 6.97 -5.60 -2.21
N ALA A 112 8.24 -5.27 -2.40
CA ALA A 112 8.77 -3.92 -2.29
C ALA A 112 9.01 -3.35 -3.68
N VAL A 113 8.76 -2.06 -3.86
CA VAL A 113 8.94 -1.32 -5.10
C VAL A 113 9.71 -0.05 -4.76
N LEU A 114 10.81 0.21 -5.47
CA LEU A 114 11.57 1.44 -5.38
C LEU A 114 11.40 2.21 -6.68
N ILE A 115 10.89 3.43 -6.55
CA ILE A 115 10.69 4.36 -7.66
C ILE A 115 11.70 5.48 -7.51
N VAL A 116 12.51 5.72 -8.53
CA VAL A 116 13.54 6.76 -8.54
C VAL A 116 13.30 7.69 -9.74
N THR A 117 13.63 8.97 -9.62
CA THR A 117 13.55 9.89 -10.77
C THR A 117 14.86 9.89 -11.56
N THR A 118 14.81 10.28 -12.84
CA THR A 118 16.03 10.42 -13.68
C THR A 118 17.05 11.36 -13.05
N GLY A 119 16.62 12.48 -12.46
CA GLY A 119 17.50 13.41 -11.75
C GLY A 119 18.15 12.86 -10.46
N ALA A 120 17.82 11.63 -10.03
CA ALA A 120 18.48 10.94 -8.93
C ALA A 120 19.41 9.80 -9.38
N VAL A 121 19.36 9.39 -10.64
CA VAL A 121 20.18 8.29 -11.21
C VAL A 121 21.17 8.74 -12.28
N GLU A 122 20.95 9.92 -12.86
CA GLU A 122 21.90 10.67 -13.71
C GLU A 122 22.92 11.43 -12.85
#